data_AF-A0A1H5FUX6-F1
#
_entry.id   AF-A0A1H5FUX6-F1
#
_cell.length_a   1.000
_cell.length_b   1.000
_cell.length_c   1.000
_cell.angle_alpha   90.00
_cell.angle_beta   90.00
_cell.angle_gamma   90.00
#
_symmetry.space_group_name_H-M   'P 1'
#
loop_
_entity.id
_entity.type
_entity.pdbx_description
1 polymer ?
#
loop_
_entity_poly.entity_id
_entity_poly.type
_entity_poly.pdbx_seq_one_letter_code
_entity_poly.pdbx_strand_id
1 'polypeptide(L)'
;MDSRVSRVSRVSRTSRIRTKLAKAPYQAQRSHSMGAERHLFRLGPRVGPARVDAFEHERHIALPVAYREFLVELGGSGAGPFYGLLPLEDCRLFTMDRQPSDGSPRGFHHVDHPDALRGDRFLHIVEMGCTDLCLIGVTGPLTGRVVTGNADGFWHPNVSSAQDFLSWYERWLDHMRDGKDNPALGLTSPPTVASASWGPRATAPRAR
;
A
#
# COMPACT_ATOMS: atom_id res chain seq x y z
N MET A 1 -28.10 -2.67 -10.80
CA MET A 1 -27.83 -3.94 -10.09
C MET A 1 -26.43 -4.05 -9.48
N ASP A 2 -25.47 -3.20 -9.87
CA ASP A 2 -24.04 -3.36 -9.55
C ASP A 2 -23.67 -3.03 -8.08
N SER A 3 -24.21 -1.93 -7.53
CA SER A 3 -23.82 -1.40 -6.21
C SER A 3 -24.12 -2.32 -5.01
N ARG A 4 -25.19 -3.14 -5.07
CA ARG A 4 -25.50 -4.10 -4.01
C ARG A 4 -24.56 -5.31 -4.04
N VAL A 5 -24.20 -5.79 -5.23
CA VAL A 5 -23.31 -6.94 -5.40
C VAL A 5 -21.88 -6.55 -5.00
N SER A 6 -21.40 -5.37 -5.39
CA SER A 6 -20.10 -4.86 -4.94
C SER A 6 -20.04 -4.62 -3.43
N ARG A 7 -21.16 -4.26 -2.79
CA ARG A 7 -21.22 -4.10 -1.32
C ARG A 7 -21.21 -5.44 -0.60
N VAL A 8 -21.94 -6.45 -1.09
CA VAL A 8 -21.97 -7.80 -0.49
C VAL A 8 -20.60 -8.50 -0.61
N SER A 9 -19.93 -8.37 -1.76
CA SER A 9 -18.58 -8.94 -1.97
C SER A 9 -17.50 -8.27 -1.10
N ARG A 10 -17.74 -7.03 -0.66
CA ARG A 10 -16.85 -6.27 0.22
C ARG A 10 -17.03 -6.65 1.69
N VAL A 11 -18.28 -6.77 2.15
CA VAL A 11 -18.61 -7.30 3.49
C VAL A 11 -18.08 -8.74 3.69
N SER A 12 -18.12 -9.57 2.64
CA SER A 12 -17.55 -10.92 2.72
C SER A 12 -16.02 -10.89 2.84
N ARG A 13 -15.33 -9.98 2.13
CA ARG A 13 -13.88 -9.81 2.22
C ARG A 13 -13.42 -9.35 3.61
N THR A 14 -14.03 -8.31 4.17
CA THR A 14 -13.66 -7.82 5.50
C THR A 14 -13.87 -8.90 6.57
N SER A 15 -14.94 -9.69 6.47
CA SER A 15 -15.19 -10.82 7.37
C SER A 15 -14.10 -11.91 7.27
N ARG A 16 -13.63 -12.24 6.06
CA ARG A 16 -12.50 -13.17 5.89
C ARG A 16 -11.22 -12.63 6.52
N ILE A 17 -10.91 -11.35 6.34
CA ILE A 17 -9.72 -10.71 6.93
C ILE A 17 -9.78 -10.78 8.46
N ARG A 18 -10.92 -10.46 9.09
CA ARG A 18 -11.07 -10.60 10.55
C ARG A 18 -10.79 -12.03 11.01
N THR A 19 -11.34 -13.01 10.28
CA THR A 19 -11.16 -14.42 10.61
C THR A 19 -9.69 -14.84 10.51
N LYS A 20 -8.98 -14.39 9.47
CA LYS A 20 -7.55 -14.65 9.28
C LYS A 20 -6.71 -14.02 10.39
N LEU A 21 -6.98 -12.77 10.76
CA LEU A 21 -6.31 -12.08 11.86
C LEU A 21 -6.49 -12.80 13.20
N ALA A 22 -7.72 -13.20 13.54
CA ALA A 22 -8.00 -13.92 14.78
C ALA A 22 -7.28 -15.27 14.87
N LYS A 23 -7.06 -15.93 13.73
CA LYS A 23 -6.37 -17.22 13.65
C LYS A 23 -4.84 -17.09 13.61
N ALA A 24 -4.30 -15.97 13.11
CA ALA A 24 -2.89 -15.81 12.82
C ALA A 24 -1.95 -16.11 14.01
N PRO A 25 -2.22 -15.65 15.25
CA PRO A 25 -1.33 -15.94 16.40
C PRO A 25 -1.16 -17.43 16.71
N TYR A 26 -2.15 -18.26 16.36
CA TYR A 26 -2.25 -19.67 16.75
C TYR A 26 -1.82 -20.65 15.65
N GLN A 27 -1.35 -20.14 14.51
CA GLN A 27 -0.89 -20.97 13.40
C GLN A 27 0.51 -21.52 13.71
N ALA A 28 0.64 -22.85 13.84
CA ALA A 28 1.89 -23.50 14.23
C ALA A 28 3.05 -23.26 13.26
N GLN A 29 2.75 -23.10 11.97
CA GLN A 29 3.74 -22.88 10.90
C GLN A 29 3.92 -21.40 10.55
N ARG A 30 3.35 -20.47 11.33
CA ARG A 30 3.39 -19.07 10.97
C ARG A 30 4.80 -18.53 10.96
N SER A 31 5.02 -17.53 10.11
CA SER A 31 6.22 -16.73 10.24
C SER A 31 6.15 -15.82 11.49
N HIS A 32 7.34 -15.55 12.03
CA HIS A 32 7.59 -14.56 13.06
C HIS A 32 8.31 -13.37 12.42
N SER A 33 7.59 -12.64 11.57
CA SER A 33 8.12 -11.46 10.89
C SER A 33 8.66 -10.45 11.89
N MET A 34 9.73 -9.76 11.51
CA MET A 34 10.29 -8.69 12.35
C MET A 34 9.23 -7.63 12.66
N GLY A 35 9.12 -7.18 13.90
CA GLY A 35 8.15 -6.16 14.30
C GLY A 35 6.76 -6.71 14.66
N ALA A 36 6.47 -7.97 14.35
CA ALA A 36 5.18 -8.59 14.67
C ALA A 36 4.90 -8.66 16.18
N GLU A 37 5.94 -8.62 17.01
CA GLU A 37 5.86 -8.51 18.47
C GLU A 37 5.23 -7.20 18.94
N ARG A 38 5.27 -6.12 18.15
CA ARG A 38 4.65 -4.83 18.49
C ARG A 38 3.13 -4.87 18.41
N HIS A 39 2.60 -5.50 17.37
CA HIS A 39 1.16 -5.48 17.11
C HIS A 39 0.48 -6.82 17.43
N LEU A 40 1.20 -7.95 17.54
CA LEU A 40 0.67 -9.27 17.91
C LEU A 40 -0.54 -9.73 17.05
N PHE A 41 -0.54 -9.37 15.76
CA PHE A 41 -1.67 -9.50 14.84
C PHE A 41 -2.99 -8.85 15.32
N ARG A 42 -2.92 -7.86 16.19
CA ARG A 42 -4.06 -7.05 16.65
C ARG A 42 -4.12 -5.74 15.88
N LEU A 43 -5.31 -5.42 15.39
CA LEU A 43 -5.58 -4.10 14.83
C LEU A 43 -5.85 -3.10 15.94
N GLY A 44 -5.47 -1.85 15.69
CA GLY A 44 -5.92 -0.70 16.47
C GLY A 44 -7.41 -0.41 16.27
N PRO A 45 -7.95 0.59 16.99
CA PRO A 45 -9.36 0.99 16.87
C PRO A 45 -9.75 1.34 15.44
N ARG A 46 -11.02 1.11 15.09
CA ARG A 46 -11.60 1.56 13.81
C ARG A 46 -11.61 3.08 13.73
N VAL A 47 -11.41 3.61 12.54
CA VAL A 47 -11.49 5.05 12.27
C VAL A 47 -12.93 5.39 11.90
N GLY A 48 -13.55 6.33 12.62
CA GLY A 48 -14.90 6.78 12.28
C GLY A 48 -14.95 7.44 10.89
N PRO A 49 -16.03 7.28 10.11
CA PRO A 49 -16.14 7.86 8.77
C PRO A 49 -15.83 9.35 8.71
N ALA A 50 -16.35 10.13 9.67
CA ALA A 50 -16.11 11.57 9.74
C ALA A 50 -14.63 11.94 9.95
N ARG A 51 -13.86 11.09 10.66
CA ARG A 51 -12.41 11.30 10.82
C ARG A 51 -11.65 10.98 9.54
N VAL A 52 -12.13 10.00 8.76
CA VAL A 52 -11.58 9.74 7.42
C VAL A 52 -11.89 10.91 6.48
N ASP A 53 -13.12 11.43 6.50
CA ASP A 53 -13.51 12.61 5.71
C ASP A 53 -12.67 13.84 6.07
N ALA A 54 -12.45 14.09 7.36
CA ALA A 54 -11.60 15.17 7.83
C ALA A 54 -10.15 15.02 7.32
N PHE A 55 -9.57 13.81 7.43
CA PHE A 55 -8.23 13.53 6.93
C PHE A 55 -8.09 13.77 5.42
N GLU A 56 -9.06 13.29 4.64
CA GLU A 56 -9.11 13.51 3.18
C GLU A 56 -9.20 14.99 2.83
N HIS A 57 -10.05 15.74 3.54
CA HIS A 57 -10.22 17.17 3.37
C HIS A 57 -8.95 17.96 3.72
N GLU A 58 -8.39 17.73 4.91
CA GLU A 58 -7.18 18.41 5.40
C GLU A 58 -5.96 18.17 4.51
N ARG A 59 -5.82 16.95 3.97
CA ARG A 59 -4.67 16.58 3.13
C ARG A 59 -4.93 16.79 1.63
N HIS A 60 -6.14 17.22 1.26
CA HIS A 60 -6.60 17.38 -0.12
C HIS A 60 -6.37 16.13 -0.99
N ILE A 61 -6.81 14.98 -0.49
CA ILE A 61 -6.72 13.68 -1.18
C ILE A 61 -8.04 12.92 -1.06
N ALA A 62 -8.22 11.88 -1.88
CA ALA A 62 -9.25 10.87 -1.66
C ALA A 62 -8.57 9.53 -1.39
N LEU A 63 -8.91 8.87 -0.28
CA LEU A 63 -8.39 7.55 0.01
C LEU A 63 -9.01 6.52 -0.93
N PRO A 64 -8.21 5.55 -1.43
CA PRO A 64 -8.75 4.45 -2.20
C PRO A 64 -9.84 3.72 -1.44
N VAL A 65 -10.93 3.42 -2.16
CA VAL A 65 -12.17 2.85 -1.62
C VAL A 65 -11.94 1.61 -0.72
N ALA A 66 -11.00 0.74 -1.09
CA ALA A 66 -10.65 -0.46 -0.34
C ALA A 66 -9.88 -0.17 0.96
N TYR A 67 -9.00 0.84 0.97
CA TYR A 67 -8.27 1.26 2.17
C TYR A 67 -9.18 2.02 3.14
N ARG A 68 -10.02 2.93 2.62
CA ARG A 68 -11.06 3.59 3.43
C ARG A 68 -11.97 2.60 4.14
N GLU A 69 -12.42 1.55 3.44
CA GLU A 69 -13.21 0.48 4.06
C GLU A 69 -12.44 -0.26 5.15
N PHE A 70 -11.17 -0.58 4.94
CA PHE A 70 -10.36 -1.22 5.97
C PHE A 70 -10.31 -0.38 7.25
N LEU A 71 -10.06 0.93 7.12
CA LEU A 71 -9.98 1.84 8.27
C LEU A 71 -11.29 1.90 9.06
N VAL A 72 -12.42 1.98 8.36
CA VAL A 72 -13.76 2.11 8.96
C VAL A 72 -14.25 0.78 9.55
N GLU A 73 -14.04 -0.31 8.83
CA GLU A 73 -14.63 -1.59 9.20
C GLU A 73 -13.71 -2.42 10.09
N LEU A 74 -12.41 -2.46 9.79
CA LEU A 74 -11.47 -3.40 10.41
C LEU A 74 -10.66 -2.75 11.54
N GLY A 75 -9.89 -1.71 11.22
CA GLY A 75 -9.01 -1.03 12.17
C GLY A 75 -8.12 0.01 11.49
N GLY A 76 -7.71 1.02 12.26
CA GLY A 76 -6.96 2.18 11.77
C GLY A 76 -5.44 2.04 11.80
N SER A 77 -4.90 1.00 12.44
CA SER A 77 -3.46 0.80 12.66
C SER A 77 -3.18 -0.62 13.15
N GLY A 78 -1.93 -0.92 13.51
CA GLY A 78 -1.55 -2.16 14.19
C GLY A 78 -1.23 -3.25 13.18
N ALA A 79 -1.88 -4.41 13.26
CA ALA A 79 -1.52 -5.58 12.46
C ALA A 79 -1.25 -5.26 10.98
N GLY A 80 -0.03 -5.50 10.56
CA GLY A 80 0.46 -5.31 9.21
C GLY A 80 1.86 -5.87 9.08
N PRO A 81 2.47 -5.79 7.89
CA PRO A 81 3.87 -6.15 7.72
C PRO A 81 4.80 -5.32 8.62
N PHE A 82 5.98 -5.85 8.93
CA PHE A 82 6.97 -5.19 9.78
C PHE A 82 6.40 -4.74 11.14
N TYR A 83 6.56 -3.47 11.50
CA TYR A 83 6.04 -2.91 12.76
C TYR A 83 4.54 -2.59 12.71
N GLY A 84 3.92 -2.75 11.54
CA GLY A 84 2.48 -2.68 11.36
C GLY A 84 2.00 -1.45 10.61
N LEU A 85 0.69 -1.38 10.42
CA LEU A 85 0.00 -0.25 9.83
C LEU A 85 0.11 0.98 10.73
N LEU A 86 0.50 2.10 10.13
CA LEU A 86 0.55 3.41 10.79
C LEU A 86 -0.86 3.88 11.17
N PRO A 87 -1.03 4.54 12.33
CA PRO A 87 -2.20 5.38 12.59
C PRO A 87 -2.40 6.39 11.45
N LEU A 88 -3.66 6.67 11.12
CA LEU A 88 -4.01 7.53 9.97
C LEU A 88 -3.37 8.92 10.07
N GLU A 89 -3.27 9.46 11.28
CA GLU A 89 -2.62 10.73 11.61
C GLU A 89 -1.12 10.74 11.30
N ASP A 90 -0.45 9.60 11.43
CA ASP A 90 1.00 9.44 11.22
C ASP A 90 1.35 9.18 9.76
N CYS A 91 0.34 8.88 8.93
CA CYS A 91 0.51 8.67 7.50
C CYS A 91 0.97 9.97 6.82
N ARG A 92 2.08 9.87 6.09
CA ARG A 92 2.72 10.98 5.36
C ARG A 92 2.57 10.82 3.86
N LEU A 93 2.54 11.93 3.14
CA LEU A 93 2.41 11.93 1.69
C LEU A 93 3.78 12.05 1.03
N PHE A 94 3.96 11.26 -0.02
CA PHE A 94 5.18 11.21 -0.82
C PHE A 94 4.85 11.37 -2.31
N THR A 95 5.83 11.86 -3.05
CA THR A 95 5.88 11.85 -4.51
C THR A 95 7.01 10.95 -4.97
N MET A 96 6.77 10.17 -6.00
CA MET A 96 7.79 9.32 -6.61
C MET A 96 8.68 10.16 -7.52
N ASP A 97 9.99 9.99 -7.43
CA ASP A 97 10.94 10.77 -8.22
C ASP A 97 10.88 10.41 -9.70
N ARG A 98 11.49 11.24 -10.56
CA ARG A 98 11.62 10.89 -11.98
C ARG A 98 12.58 9.71 -12.11
N GLN A 99 12.25 8.79 -13.01
CA GLN A 99 13.16 7.70 -13.37
C GLN A 99 14.45 8.29 -13.97
N PRO A 100 15.63 8.04 -13.37
CA PRO A 100 16.90 8.41 -13.97
C PRO A 100 17.09 7.82 -15.36
N SER A 101 17.73 8.57 -16.25
CA SER A 101 17.94 8.18 -17.66
C SER A 101 18.87 6.98 -17.82
N ASP A 102 19.76 6.75 -16.85
CA ASP A 102 20.67 5.61 -16.80
C ASP A 102 20.00 4.32 -16.28
N GLY A 103 18.72 4.39 -15.92
CA GLY A 103 17.96 3.26 -15.40
C GLY A 103 18.26 2.92 -13.94
N SER A 104 19.04 3.73 -13.22
CA SER A 104 19.24 3.57 -11.77
C SER A 104 17.91 3.67 -11.00
N PRO A 105 17.81 3.11 -9.78
CA PRO A 105 16.58 3.20 -9.02
C PRO A 105 16.23 4.65 -8.67
N ARG A 106 14.94 4.90 -8.48
CA ARG A 106 14.41 6.22 -8.14
C ARG A 106 13.82 6.21 -6.74
N GLY A 107 13.94 7.34 -6.06
CA GLY A 107 13.48 7.52 -4.69
C GLY A 107 12.05 8.06 -4.59
N PHE A 108 11.77 8.54 -3.39
CA PHE A 108 10.55 9.25 -3.04
C PHE A 108 10.88 10.42 -2.13
N HIS A 109 10.28 11.56 -2.42
CA HIS A 109 10.33 12.73 -1.55
C HIS A 109 9.02 12.90 -0.80
N HIS A 110 9.10 13.38 0.45
CA HIS A 110 7.93 13.93 1.13
C HIS A 110 7.36 15.08 0.28
N VAL A 111 6.04 15.24 0.25
CA VAL A 111 5.39 16.28 -0.59
C VAL A 111 5.84 17.71 -0.30
N ASP A 112 6.37 17.97 0.91
CA ASP A 112 6.87 19.28 1.33
C ASP A 112 8.37 19.48 1.03
N HIS A 113 9.05 18.49 0.46
CA HIS A 113 10.47 18.61 0.10
C HIS A 113 10.65 19.58 -1.08
N PRO A 114 11.72 20.40 -1.12
CA PRO A 114 11.97 21.34 -2.22
C PRO A 114 12.05 20.65 -3.60
N ASP A 115 12.59 19.43 -3.64
CA ASP A 115 12.71 18.63 -4.87
C ASP A 115 11.49 17.75 -5.18
N ALA A 116 10.44 17.81 -4.34
CA ALA A 116 9.23 17.02 -4.55
C ALA A 116 8.55 17.39 -5.88
N LEU A 117 8.17 16.37 -6.64
CA LEU A 117 7.45 16.59 -7.89
C LEU A 117 6.02 17.01 -7.61
N ARG A 118 5.53 17.99 -8.37
CA ARG A 118 4.09 18.22 -8.47
C ARG A 118 3.50 17.10 -9.33
N GLY A 119 2.82 16.15 -8.71
CA GLY A 119 2.26 15.00 -9.43
C GLY A 119 1.56 13.99 -8.53
N ASP A 120 1.65 12.73 -8.94
CA ASP A 120 1.02 11.60 -8.28
C ASP A 120 1.50 11.47 -6.83
N ARG A 121 0.54 11.27 -5.93
CA ARG A 121 0.76 11.22 -4.49
C ARG A 121 0.56 9.80 -3.98
N PHE A 122 1.38 9.46 -3.01
CA PHE A 122 1.41 8.16 -2.36
C PHE A 122 1.35 8.37 -0.85
N LEU A 123 0.50 7.62 -0.17
CA LEU A 123 0.36 7.67 1.28
C LEU A 123 1.17 6.56 1.92
N HIS A 124 2.05 6.91 2.87
CA HIS A 124 2.83 5.96 3.65
C HIS A 124 1.98 5.30 4.72
N ILE A 125 1.89 3.97 4.69
CA ILE A 125 0.87 3.20 5.44
C ILE A 125 1.43 2.12 6.38
N VAL A 126 2.71 1.75 6.28
CA VAL A 126 3.34 0.74 7.16
C VAL A 126 4.63 1.30 7.75
N GLU A 127 4.85 1.10 9.04
CA GLU A 127 6.14 1.39 9.67
C GLU A 127 7.13 0.25 9.35
N MET A 128 8.16 0.52 8.53
CA MET A 128 9.20 -0.46 8.16
C MET A 128 10.56 -0.15 8.81
N GLY A 129 10.75 1.07 9.32
CA GLY A 129 12.04 1.57 9.79
C GLY A 129 12.93 2.10 8.64
N CYS A 130 13.98 2.84 8.98
CA CYS A 130 14.93 3.43 8.03
C CYS A 130 14.24 4.31 6.95
N THR A 131 14.77 4.28 5.72
CA THR A 131 14.22 5.01 4.56
C THR A 131 13.37 4.13 3.65
N ASP A 132 13.06 2.89 4.06
CA ASP A 132 12.16 2.03 3.30
C ASP A 132 10.70 2.44 3.53
N LEU A 133 9.91 2.39 2.45
CA LEU A 133 8.52 2.84 2.40
C LEU A 133 7.59 1.74 1.92
N CYS A 134 6.44 1.58 2.60
CA CYS A 134 5.27 0.94 2.03
C CYS A 134 4.16 1.98 1.86
N LEU A 135 3.78 2.20 0.62
CA LEU A 135 2.91 3.27 0.20
C LEU A 135 1.64 2.72 -0.47
N ILE A 136 0.58 3.51 -0.49
CA ILE A 136 -0.58 3.30 -1.35
C ILE A 136 -0.77 4.52 -2.26
N GLY A 137 -0.96 4.30 -3.57
CA GLY A 137 -1.29 5.40 -4.48
C GLY A 137 -2.62 6.04 -4.12
N VAL A 138 -2.67 7.36 -3.98
CA VAL A 138 -3.90 8.12 -3.68
C VAL A 138 -4.33 9.04 -4.83
N THR A 139 -3.42 9.36 -5.75
CA THR A 139 -3.74 10.01 -7.02
C THR A 139 -2.99 9.34 -8.17
N GLY A 140 -3.45 9.58 -9.40
CA GLY A 140 -2.79 9.09 -10.60
C GLY A 140 -3.08 7.63 -10.96
N PRO A 141 -2.35 7.06 -11.93
CA PRO A 141 -2.61 5.73 -12.49
C PRO A 141 -2.45 4.57 -11.49
N LEU A 142 -1.73 4.79 -10.38
CA LEU A 142 -1.50 3.79 -9.35
C LEU A 142 -2.47 3.90 -8.16
N THR A 143 -3.54 4.69 -8.28
CA THR A 143 -4.53 4.86 -7.20
C THR A 143 -5.05 3.50 -6.72
N GLY A 144 -4.95 3.26 -5.41
CA GLY A 144 -5.37 2.02 -4.75
C GLY A 144 -4.36 0.88 -4.78
N ARG A 145 -3.25 1.03 -5.51
CA ARG A 145 -2.18 0.04 -5.59
C ARG A 145 -1.17 0.27 -4.47
N VAL A 146 -0.70 -0.82 -3.86
CA VAL A 146 0.38 -0.79 -2.89
C VAL A 146 1.72 -0.79 -3.63
N VAL A 147 2.60 0.13 -3.23
CA VAL A 147 3.94 0.33 -3.78
C VAL A 147 4.94 0.24 -2.65
N THR A 148 6.02 -0.50 -2.83
CA THR A 148 7.15 -0.51 -1.90
C THR A 148 8.36 0.14 -2.57
N GLY A 149 9.22 0.77 -1.79
CA GLY A 149 10.41 1.42 -2.32
C GLY A 149 11.32 1.92 -1.20
N ASN A 150 12.40 2.57 -1.58
CA ASN A 150 13.30 3.27 -0.68
C ASN A 150 13.28 4.76 -1.01
N ALA A 151 13.21 5.62 0.01
CA ALA A 151 13.13 7.06 -0.17
C ALA A 151 14.37 7.62 -0.88
N ASP A 152 15.55 7.07 -0.62
CA ASP A 152 16.83 7.51 -1.20
C ASP A 152 17.13 6.85 -2.56
N GLY A 153 16.25 5.95 -3.04
CA GLY A 153 16.45 5.26 -4.31
C GLY A 153 17.56 4.20 -4.28
N PHE A 154 17.84 3.57 -3.13
CA PHE A 154 18.82 2.46 -3.07
C PHE A 154 18.38 1.22 -3.86
N TRP A 155 17.08 1.01 -4.04
CA TRP A 155 16.51 -0.11 -4.79
C TRP A 155 15.20 0.28 -5.49
N HIS A 156 14.84 -0.47 -6.54
CA HIS A 156 13.73 -0.10 -7.42
C HIS A 156 12.37 -0.19 -6.74
N PRO A 157 11.51 0.84 -6.87
CA PRO A 157 10.14 0.74 -6.43
C PRO A 157 9.42 -0.47 -7.04
N ASN A 158 8.69 -1.22 -6.23
CA ASN A 158 7.90 -2.37 -6.66
C ASN A 158 6.39 -2.08 -6.50
N VAL A 159 5.61 -2.32 -7.55
CA VAL A 159 4.16 -2.23 -7.49
C VAL A 159 3.58 -3.62 -7.28
N SER A 160 2.81 -3.79 -6.20
CA SER A 160 2.17 -5.07 -5.90
C SER A 160 1.21 -5.49 -7.02
N SER A 161 1.21 -6.77 -7.41
CA SER A 161 0.21 -7.32 -8.35
C SER A 161 -1.21 -7.39 -7.79
N ALA A 162 -1.40 -7.18 -6.48
CA ALA A 162 -2.73 -7.06 -5.90
C ALA A 162 -3.46 -5.83 -6.48
N GLN A 163 -4.74 -6.01 -6.81
CA GLN A 163 -5.55 -4.99 -7.47
C GLN A 163 -5.90 -3.82 -6.54
N ASP A 164 -6.05 -4.11 -5.24
CA ASP A 164 -6.39 -3.14 -4.21
C ASP A 164 -5.74 -3.49 -2.86
N PHE A 165 -5.90 -2.59 -1.89
CA PHE A 165 -5.38 -2.75 -0.53
C PHE A 165 -5.90 -4.01 0.18
N LEU A 166 -7.19 -4.33 0.06
CA LEU A 166 -7.76 -5.49 0.77
C LEU A 166 -7.21 -6.81 0.22
N SER A 167 -7.04 -6.91 -1.11
CA SER A 167 -6.39 -8.05 -1.76
C SER A 167 -4.91 -8.17 -1.36
N TRP A 168 -4.20 -7.05 -1.23
CA TRP A 168 -2.82 -7.03 -0.76
C TRP A 168 -2.73 -7.50 0.70
N TYR A 169 -3.57 -6.96 1.57
CA TYR A 169 -3.60 -7.29 3.00
C TYR A 169 -4.00 -8.76 3.25
N GLU A 170 -5.01 -9.25 2.52
CA GLU A 170 -5.44 -10.64 2.60
C GLU A 170 -4.32 -11.61 2.15
N ARG A 171 -3.55 -11.24 1.11
CA ARG A 171 -2.38 -12.00 0.65
C ARG A 171 -1.26 -12.01 1.69
N TRP A 172 -1.00 -10.89 2.35
CA TRP A 172 -0.04 -10.83 3.46
C TRP A 172 -0.42 -11.82 4.57
N LEU A 173 -1.68 -11.84 4.99
CA LEU A 173 -2.15 -12.80 6.00
C LEU A 173 -1.99 -14.27 5.56
N ASP A 174 -2.23 -14.57 4.29
CA ASP A 174 -2.01 -15.92 3.76
C ASP A 174 -0.53 -16.30 3.76
N HIS A 175 0.36 -15.37 3.41
CA HIS A 175 1.81 -15.60 3.47
C HIS A 175 2.30 -15.81 4.90
N MET A 176 1.80 -15.03 5.85
CA MET A 176 2.13 -15.20 7.27
C MET A 176 1.68 -16.55 7.80
N ARG A 177 0.48 -17.01 7.43
CA ARG A 177 -0.02 -18.35 7.78
C ARG A 177 0.88 -19.44 7.21
N ASP A 178 1.30 -19.30 5.96
CA ASP A 178 2.09 -20.30 5.23
C ASP A 178 3.59 -20.27 5.59
N GLY A 179 4.03 -19.41 6.51
CA GLY A 179 5.45 -19.26 6.86
C GLY A 179 6.30 -18.58 5.78
N LYS A 180 5.67 -17.95 4.77
CA LYS A 180 6.32 -17.35 3.58
C LYS A 180 6.55 -15.86 3.76
N ASP A 181 7.09 -15.46 4.90
CA ASP A 181 7.36 -14.04 5.14
C ASP A 181 8.35 -13.48 4.13
N ASN A 182 8.01 -12.33 3.55
CA ASN A 182 8.84 -11.67 2.56
C ASN A 182 9.43 -10.39 3.17
N PRO A 183 10.74 -10.38 3.49
CA PRO A 183 11.40 -9.24 4.11
C PRO A 183 11.50 -8.00 3.23
N ALA A 184 11.13 -8.06 1.94
CA ALA A 184 11.07 -6.93 1.01
C ALA A 184 9.63 -6.50 0.69
N LEU A 185 8.62 -7.04 1.39
CA LEU A 185 7.20 -6.92 1.01
C LEU A 185 6.88 -7.36 -0.42
N GLY A 186 7.79 -8.09 -1.05
CA GLY A 186 7.55 -8.81 -2.28
C GLY A 186 6.59 -9.96 -1.99
N LEU A 187 5.32 -9.69 -1.67
CA LEU A 187 4.28 -10.70 -1.68
C LEU A 187 4.23 -11.24 -3.11
N THR A 188 5.02 -12.28 -3.36
CA THR A 188 5.64 -12.63 -4.64
C THR A 188 4.67 -12.38 -5.77
N SER A 189 4.84 -11.23 -6.42
CA SER A 189 4.14 -10.98 -7.65
C SER A 189 4.92 -11.80 -8.69
N PRO A 190 4.29 -12.72 -9.45
CA PRO A 190 4.89 -13.08 -10.72
C PRO A 190 5.18 -11.76 -11.45
N PRO A 191 6.34 -11.62 -12.13
CA PRO A 191 6.67 -10.41 -12.85
C PRO A 191 5.46 -10.02 -13.69
N THR A 192 5.00 -8.78 -13.54
CA THR A 192 4.05 -8.26 -14.53
C THR A 192 4.86 -8.29 -15.82
N VAL A 193 4.49 -9.17 -16.76
CA VAL A 193 5.00 -9.07 -18.13
C VAL A 193 4.62 -7.66 -18.55
N ALA A 194 5.61 -6.78 -18.61
CA ALA A 194 5.44 -5.41 -19.04
C ALA A 194 5.05 -5.45 -20.51
N SER A 195 3.77 -5.63 -20.81
CA SER A 195 3.21 -5.37 -22.13
C SER A 195 2.82 -3.90 -22.24
N ALA A 196 3.77 -3.01 -21.95
CA ALA A 196 3.83 -1.63 -22.42
C ALA A 196 4.99 -0.91 -21.71
N SER A 197 5.93 -0.40 -22.50
CA SER A 197 6.83 0.67 -22.08
C SER A 197 5.97 1.90 -21.78
N TRP A 198 5.80 2.21 -20.49
CA TRP A 198 5.15 3.45 -20.07
C TRP A 198 6.17 4.59 -20.15
N GLY A 199 5.99 5.46 -21.15
CA GLY A 199 6.71 6.72 -21.39
C GLY A 199 5.93 7.55 -22.42
N PRO A 200 6.10 8.89 -22.47
CA PRO A 200 5.35 9.72 -23.41
C PRO A 200 5.64 9.31 -24.86
N ARG A 201 4.57 9.12 -25.65
CA ARG A 201 4.68 8.84 -27.08
C ARG A 201 5.36 10.03 -27.77
N ALA A 202 6.60 9.84 -28.21
CA ALA A 202 7.23 10.76 -29.15
C ALA A 202 6.43 10.75 -30.46
N THR A 203 5.78 11.86 -30.79
CA THR A 203 5.20 12.11 -32.11
C THR A 203 6.34 12.22 -33.13
N ALA A 204 6.37 11.33 -34.11
CA ALA A 204 7.34 11.37 -35.20
C ALA A 204 7.12 12.61 -36.09
N PRO A 205 8.19 13.27 -36.58
CA PRO A 205 8.05 14.34 -37.56
C PRO A 205 7.70 13.74 -38.94
N ARG A 206 6.74 14.38 -39.63
CA ARG A 206 6.42 14.07 -41.02
C ARG A 206 7.59 14.48 -41.91
N ALA A 207 8.17 13.51 -42.63
CA ALA A 207 9.10 13.77 -43.71
C ALA A 207 8.38 14.40 -44.92
N ARG A 208 9.05 15.38 -45.54
CA ARG A 208 8.70 15.95 -46.85
C ARG A 208 9.15 15.03 -47.97
#